data_AF-A0A9W4SLM0-F1
#
_entry.id   AF-A0A9W4SLM0-F1
#
_cell.length_a   1.000
_cell.length_b   1.000
_cell.length_c   1.000
_cell.angle_alpha   90.00
_cell.angle_beta   90.00
_cell.angle_gamma   90.00
#
_symmetry.space_group_name_H-M   'P 1'
#
loop_
_entity.id
_entity.type
_entity.pdbx_description
1 polymer ?
#
loop_
_entity_poly.entity_id
_entity_poly.type
_entity_poly.pdbx_seq_one_letter_code
_entity_poly.pdbx_strand_id
1 'polypeptide(L)' 'RQELCKEIVMKLLGLPSDIHRPYFLKTYDHPLGLELDIYYPQYGFAIEVQGIQHECFHAFFHKNQNNFENNLHKIN' A
#
# COMPACT_ATOMS: atom_id res chain seq x y z
N ARG A 1 -16.68 -8.30 0.98
CA ARG A 1 -16.10 -7.47 -0.13
C ARG A 1 -14.61 -7.69 -0.26
N GLN A 2 -13.83 -7.60 0.83
CA GLN A 2 -12.39 -7.86 0.83
C GLN A 2 -12.00 -9.24 0.27
N GLU A 3 -12.63 -10.31 0.73
CA GLU A 3 -12.35 -11.66 0.21
C GLU A 3 -12.66 -11.82 -1.28
N LEU A 4 -13.77 -11.26 -1.77
CA LEU A 4 -14.08 -11.25 -3.20
C LEU A 4 -13.03 -10.47 -4.01
N CYS A 5 -12.56 -9.32 -3.50
CA CYS A 5 -11.47 -8.58 -4.14
C CYS A 5 -10.18 -9.40 -4.18
N LYS A 6 -9.80 -10.06 -3.07
CA LYS A 6 -8.65 -10.96 -3.00
C LYS A 6 -8.76 -12.07 -4.04
N GLU A 7 -9.90 -12.76 -4.12
CA GLU A 7 -10.13 -13.83 -5.10
C GLU A 7 -9.97 -13.34 -6.55
N ILE A 8 -10.56 -12.20 -6.90
CA ILE A 8 -10.47 -11.63 -8.25
C ILE A 8 -9.02 -11.26 -8.57
N VAL A 9 -8.36 -10.55 -7.66
CA VAL A 9 -6.98 -10.10 -7.83
C VAL A 9 -6.04 -11.31 -7.94
N MET A 10 -6.25 -12.36 -7.14
CA MET A 10 -5.47 -13.59 -7.20
C MET A 10 -5.59 -14.30 -8.55
N LYS A 11 -6.79 -14.33 -9.13
CA LYS A 11 -7.02 -14.89 -10.47
C LYS A 11 -6.30 -14.10 -11.58
N LEU A 12 -6.17 -12.79 -11.41
CA LEU A 12 -5.57 -11.90 -12.41
C LEU A 12 -4.04 -11.83 -12.30
N LEU A 13 -3.51 -11.82 -11.08
CA LEU A 13 -2.13 -11.42 -10.79
C LEU A 13 -1.33 -12.49 -10.04
N GLY A 14 -1.95 -13.62 -9.71
CA GLY A 14 -1.33 -14.69 -8.92
C GLY A 14 -1.44 -14.43 -7.42
N LEU A 15 -0.69 -15.18 -6.61
CA LEU A 15 -0.72 -15.00 -5.16
C LEU A 15 -0.06 -13.66 -4.77
N PRO A 16 -0.67 -12.86 -3.89
CA PRO A 16 -0.02 -11.70 -3.30
C PRO A 16 1.10 -12.15 -2.34
N SER A 17 1.89 -11.18 -1.89
CA SER A 17 2.87 -11.42 -0.84
C SER A 17 2.20 -11.68 0.51
N ASP A 18 2.77 -12.58 1.29
CA ASP A 18 2.43 -12.79 2.70
C ASP A 18 2.88 -11.62 3.60
N ILE A 19 3.68 -10.68 3.06
CA ILE A 19 4.14 -9.49 3.79
C ILE A 19 3.05 -8.43 3.74
N HIS A 20 2.29 -8.34 4.83
CA HIS A 20 1.28 -7.30 4.98
C HIS A 20 1.84 -5.95 5.47
N ARG A 21 2.97 -5.94 6.19
CA ARG A 21 3.60 -4.71 6.73
C ARG A 21 5.03 -4.56 6.23
N PRO A 22 5.24 -4.01 5.02
CA PRO A 22 6.58 -3.90 4.48
C PRO A 22 7.42 -2.87 5.26
N TYR A 23 8.71 -3.17 5.43
CA TYR A 23 9.62 -2.36 6.27
C TYR A 23 9.70 -0.89 5.85
N PHE A 24 9.62 -0.60 4.55
CA PHE A 24 9.71 0.77 4.03
C PHE A 24 8.53 1.67 4.41
N LEU A 25 7.43 1.11 4.93
CA LEU A 25 6.29 1.88 5.46
C LEU A 25 6.43 2.19 6.95
N LYS A 26 7.53 1.80 7.60
CA LYS A 26 7.82 2.19 8.99
C LYS A 26 8.35 3.61 9.05
N THR A 27 7.93 4.33 10.08
CA THR A 27 8.46 5.66 10.42
C THR A 27 8.79 5.70 11.91
N TYR A 28 9.46 6.76 12.38
CA TYR A 28 9.74 6.94 13.81
C TYR A 28 8.43 7.00 14.62
N ASP A 29 7.43 7.71 14.12
CA ASP A 29 6.12 7.85 14.76
C ASP A 29 5.25 6.59 14.62
N HIS A 30 5.49 5.77 13.58
CA HIS A 30 4.76 4.54 13.29
C HIS A 30 5.73 3.35 13.10
N PRO A 31 6.30 2.81 14.19
CA PRO A 31 7.31 1.76 14.13
C PRO A 31 6.78 0.41 13.65
N LEU A 32 5.46 0.21 13.71
CA LEU A 32 4.78 -0.97 13.18
C LEU A 32 4.55 -0.91 11.66
N GLY A 33 4.61 0.29 11.07
CA GLY A 33 4.30 0.52 9.65
C GLY A 33 2.81 0.38 9.33
N LEU A 34 2.46 0.69 8.08
CA LEU A 34 1.11 0.49 7.55
C LEU A 34 0.90 -0.97 7.11
N GLU A 35 -0.27 -1.52 7.39
CA GLU A 35 -0.68 -2.87 6.98
C GLU A 35 -1.48 -2.86 5.69
N LEU A 36 -0.95 -3.41 4.60
CA LEU A 36 -1.59 -3.45 3.29
C LEU A 36 -2.54 -4.65 3.17
N ASP A 37 -3.71 -4.42 2.58
CA ASP A 37 -4.70 -5.50 2.36
C ASP A 37 -4.19 -6.55 1.36
N ILE A 38 -3.63 -6.09 0.23
CA ILE A 38 -3.08 -6.94 -0.83
C ILE A 38 -1.82 -6.28 -1.36
N TYR A 39 -0.67 -6.96 -1.30
CA TYR A 39 0.61 -6.39 -1.69
C TYR A 39 1.32 -7.24 -2.75
N TYR A 40 1.73 -6.62 -3.86
CA TYR A 40 2.51 -7.25 -4.93
C TYR A 40 3.86 -6.54 -5.09
N PRO A 41 4.88 -6.94 -4.31
CA PRO A 41 6.22 -6.34 -4.41
C PRO A 41 6.80 -6.49 -5.81
N GLN A 42 6.51 -7.60 -6.51
CA GLN A 42 7.01 -7.82 -7.88
C GLN A 42 6.48 -6.81 -8.90
N TYR A 43 5.32 -6.19 -8.63
CA TYR A 43 4.70 -5.18 -9.50
C TYR A 43 4.82 -3.77 -8.93
N GLY A 44 5.38 -3.61 -7.73
CA GLY A 44 5.56 -2.31 -7.10
C GLY A 44 4.26 -1.62 -6.66
N PHE A 45 3.17 -2.37 -6.42
CA PHE A 45 1.91 -1.78 -5.95
C PHE A 45 1.23 -2.60 -4.85
N ALA A 46 0.32 -1.93 -4.15
CA ALA A 46 -0.61 -2.51 -3.20
C ALA A 46 -2.05 -2.11 -3.56
N ILE A 47 -3.01 -2.96 -3.23
CA ILE A 47 -4.44 -2.67 -3.39
C ILE A 47 -5.02 -2.55 -1.99
N GLU A 48 -5.71 -1.44 -1.77
CA GLU A 48 -6.47 -1.17 -0.56
C GLU A 48 -7.95 -1.47 -0.81
N VAL A 49 -8.57 -2.27 0.06
CA VAL A 49 -9.98 -2.64 -0.07
C VAL A 49 -10.83 -1.75 0.83
N GLN A 50 -11.81 -1.07 0.24
CA GLN A 50 -12.73 -0.14 0.91
C GLN A 50 -12.14 1.22 1.33
N GLY A 51 -10.84 1.49 1.13
CA GLY A 51 -10.31 2.85 1.30
C GLY A 51 -10.16 3.33 2.75
N ILE A 52 -10.22 2.44 3.75
CA ILE A 52 -10.10 2.80 5.17
C ILE A 52 -8.75 3.47 5.48
N GLN A 53 -7.67 2.97 4.90
CA GLN A 53 -6.36 3.59 5.02
C GLN A 53 -6.29 4.94 4.32
N HIS A 54 -6.91 5.08 3.14
CA HIS A 54 -7.04 6.38 2.49
C HIS A 54 -7.78 7.37 3.41
N GLU A 55 -8.90 6.97 4.00
CA GLU A 55 -9.68 7.82 4.92
C GLU A 55 -8.91 8.17 6.20
N CYS A 56 -8.28 7.20 6.85
CA CYS A 56 -7.62 7.40 8.14
C CYS A 56 -6.19 7.97 8.03
N PHE A 57 -5.49 7.71 6.93
CA PHE A 57 -4.07 7.99 6.78
C PHE A 57 -3.73 8.85 5.55
N HIS A 58 -4.69 9.53 4.92
CA HIS A 58 -4.44 10.45 3.78
C HIS A 58 -3.25 11.40 4.00
N ALA A 59 -3.06 11.88 5.23
CA ALA A 59 -1.97 12.78 5.62
C ALA A 59 -0.56 12.15 5.57
N PHE A 60 -0.45 10.81 5.59
CA PHE A 60 0.82 10.08 5.51
C PHE A 60 1.25 9.82 4.06
N PHE A 61 0.30 9.62 3.15
CA PHE A 61 0.58 9.25 1.76
C PHE A 61 0.62 10.45 0.82
N HIS A 62 -0.14 11.52 1.12
CA HIS A 62 -0.15 12.73 0.31
C HIS A 62 -0.22 13.98 1.19
N LYS A 63 0.94 14.43 1.70
CA LYS A 63 1.01 15.72 2.40
C LYS A 63 0.73 16.92 1.47
N ASN A 64 1.07 16.82 0.17
CA ASN A 64 0.76 17.77 -0.91
C ASN A 64 1.33 17.27 -2.27
N GLN A 65 0.92 17.92 -3.37
CA GLN A 65 1.36 17.66 -4.76
C GLN A 65 2.90 17.55 -4.87
N ASN A 66 3.64 18.48 -4.28
CA ASN A 66 5.10 18.49 -4.30
C ASN A 66 5.70 17.26 -3.62
N ASN A 67 5.11 16.77 -2.52
CA ASN A 67 5.57 15.54 -1.87
C ASN A 67 5.28 14.29 -2.70
N PHE A 68 4.20 14.28 -3.48
CA PHE A 68 3.91 13.20 -4.42
C PHE A 68 4.95 13.14 -5.55
N GLU A 69 5.23 14.28 -6.20
CA GLU A 69 6.24 14.40 -7.25
C GLU A 69 7.65 14.02 -6.75
N ASN A 70 8.03 14.48 -5.56
CA ASN A 70 9.31 14.13 -4.96
C ASN A 70 9.46 12.64 -4.62
N ASN A 71 8.36 11.95 -4.31
CA ASN A 71 8.40 10.50 -4.08
C ASN A 71 8.51 9.72 -5.40
N LEU A 72 7.90 10.20 -6.50
CA LEU A 72 8.07 9.61 -7.83
C LEU A 72 9.53 9.65 -8.31
N HIS A 73 10.25 10.73 -8.01
CA HIS A 73 11.67 10.87 -8.38
C HIS A 73 12.64 10.01 -7.55
N LYS A 74 12.20 9.47 -6.40
CA LYS A 74 13.01 8.57 -5.55
C LYS A 74 12.87 7.10 -5.91
N ILE A 75 11.91 6.76 -6.77
CA ILE A 75 11.61 5.39 -7.21
C ILE A 75 12.36 5.06 -8.53
N ASN A 76 13.05 6.04 -9.13
CA ASN A 76 13.98 5.88 -10.24
C ASN A 76 15.44 6.03 -9.77
#